data_AF-A0A0Q9XXL4-F1
#
_entry.id   AF-A0A0Q9XXL4-F1
#
_cell.length_a   1.000
_cell.length_b   1.000
_cell.length_c   1.000
_cell.angle_alpha   90.00
_cell.angle_beta   90.00
_cell.angle_gamma   90.00
#
_symmetry.space_group_name_H-M   'P 1'
#
loop_
_entity.id
_entity.type
_entity.pdbx_description
1 polymer ?
#
loop_
_entity_poly.entity_id
_entity_poly.type
_entity_poly.pdbx_seq_one_letter_code
_entity_poly.pdbx_strand_id
1 'polypeptide(L)'
;MEWSKEILLVKDGKETVAYLIYNGDKVDKVVNLEECVYQAGDEEAILALLGDIKARKHNIESICFNGACSHALYKLLLGWKAEKTQITTNMWKIIDKKSLLLKLRDVFTQRMARYGAHIGENHTIFLQCGEMDLLIKNYDGIVDIGQPSHDIYYNEQVKCSEAELIKWLLNGGAAKEIEAKSHLFQALFGNSHYQFWSMDSF
;
A
#
# COMPACT_ATOMS: atom_id res chain seq x y z
N MET A 1 -25.20 22.04 4.98
CA MET A 1 -24.71 22.47 3.67
C MET A 1 -24.14 21.24 3.00
N GLU A 2 -24.74 20.81 1.90
CA GLU A 2 -24.20 19.72 1.07
C GLU A 2 -23.04 20.30 0.27
N TRP A 3 -21.85 19.76 0.48
CA TRP A 3 -20.67 20.08 -0.31
C TRP A 3 -20.86 19.45 -1.69
N SER A 4 -20.95 20.25 -2.75
CA SER A 4 -21.05 19.68 -4.11
C SER A 4 -19.70 19.12 -4.52
N LYS A 5 -19.57 17.80 -4.52
CA LYS A 5 -18.39 17.12 -5.08
C LYS A 5 -18.38 17.29 -6.60
N GLU A 6 -17.22 17.63 -7.13
CA GLU A 6 -16.99 17.73 -8.57
C GLU A 6 -16.06 16.59 -9.01
N ILE A 7 -16.31 16.06 -10.22
CA ILE A 7 -15.55 14.94 -10.78
C ILE A 7 -14.95 15.37 -12.12
N LEU A 8 -13.65 15.11 -12.28
CA LEU A 8 -12.90 15.30 -13.52
C LEU A 8 -12.36 13.97 -14.00
N LEU A 9 -12.30 13.81 -15.33
CA LEU A 9 -11.84 12.60 -16.00
C LEU A 9 -10.84 12.97 -17.08
N VAL A 10 -9.76 12.21 -17.20
CA VAL A 10 -8.88 12.21 -18.37
C VAL A 10 -9.07 10.91 -19.12
N LYS A 11 -9.18 11.01 -20.44
CA LYS A 11 -9.35 9.87 -21.32
C LYS A 11 -8.22 9.76 -22.33
N ASP A 12 -7.77 8.54 -22.59
CA ASP A 12 -7.00 8.19 -23.77
C ASP A 12 -7.91 7.41 -24.73
N GLY A 13 -8.26 8.03 -25.85
CA GLY A 13 -9.29 7.54 -26.76
C GLY A 13 -10.65 7.36 -26.07
N LYS A 14 -11.04 6.10 -25.83
CA LYS A 14 -12.32 5.74 -25.17
C LYS A 14 -12.15 5.34 -23.70
N GLU A 15 -10.93 5.15 -23.24
CA GLU A 15 -10.62 4.64 -21.92
C GLU A 15 -10.36 5.80 -20.95
N THR A 16 -10.85 5.68 -19.71
CA THR A 16 -10.53 6.63 -18.64
C THR A 16 -9.23 6.19 -17.98
N VAL A 17 -8.19 7.00 -18.14
CA VAL A 17 -6.85 6.73 -17.60
C VAL A 17 -6.59 7.41 -16.26
N ALA A 18 -7.35 8.45 -15.93
CA ALA A 18 -7.30 9.09 -14.61
C ALA A 18 -8.61 9.78 -14.25
N TYR A 19 -8.87 9.92 -12.96
CA TYR A 19 -9.96 10.72 -12.43
C TYR A 19 -9.54 11.48 -11.17
N LEU A 20 -10.32 12.52 -10.88
CA LEU A 20 -10.16 13.34 -9.69
C LEU A 20 -11.54 13.69 -9.13
N ILE A 21 -11.74 13.43 -7.85
CA ILE A 21 -12.89 13.92 -7.08
C ILE A 21 -12.37 15.00 -6.14
N TYR A 22 -12.98 16.18 -6.21
CA TYR A 22 -12.61 17.28 -5.33
C TYR A 22 -13.84 18.01 -4.79
N ASN A 23 -13.65 18.65 -3.66
CA ASN A 23 -14.59 19.61 -3.09
C ASN A 23 -13.90 20.96 -2.88
N GLY A 24 -14.70 22.02 -2.88
CA GLY A 24 -14.23 23.38 -2.68
C GLY A 24 -15.37 24.35 -2.95
N ASP A 25 -15.87 24.97 -1.89
CA ASP A 25 -16.93 25.97 -1.99
C ASP A 25 -16.45 27.20 -2.75
N LYS A 26 -17.38 27.93 -3.38
CA LYS A 26 -17.04 29.21 -4.07
C LYS A 26 -16.41 30.25 -3.15
N VAL A 27 -16.60 30.10 -1.84
CA VAL A 27 -16.09 30.99 -0.79
C VAL A 27 -14.74 30.52 -0.28
N ASP A 28 -14.50 29.21 -0.28
CA ASP A 28 -13.25 28.62 0.18
C ASP A 28 -12.22 28.71 -0.93
N LYS A 29 -11.13 29.41 -0.65
CA LYS A 29 -9.95 29.47 -1.52
C LYS A 29 -9.11 28.18 -1.44
N VAL A 30 -9.66 27.14 -0.82
CA VAL A 30 -9.02 25.84 -0.60
C VAL A 30 -9.79 24.80 -1.39
N VAL A 31 -9.06 24.01 -2.20
CA VAL A 31 -9.62 22.84 -2.89
C VAL A 31 -9.09 21.58 -2.21
N ASN A 32 -9.99 20.72 -1.75
CA ASN A 32 -9.61 19.43 -1.19
C ASN A 32 -9.78 18.37 -2.27
N LEU A 33 -8.69 17.68 -2.61
CA LEU A 33 -8.70 16.50 -3.47
C LEU A 33 -9.08 15.30 -2.60
N GLU A 34 -10.31 14.85 -2.71
CA GLU A 34 -10.80 13.68 -1.98
C GLU A 34 -10.22 12.40 -2.59
N GLU A 35 -10.24 12.31 -3.92
CA GLU A 35 -9.68 11.19 -4.67
C GLU A 35 -8.89 11.73 -5.85
N CYS A 36 -7.69 11.18 -6.07
CA CYS A 36 -6.89 11.40 -7.26
C CYS A 36 -6.30 10.05 -7.65
N VAL A 37 -6.73 9.52 -8.79
CA VAL A 37 -6.40 8.16 -9.20
C VAL A 37 -6.05 8.14 -10.67
N TYR A 38 -5.06 7.33 -11.01
CA TYR A 38 -4.55 7.15 -12.36
C TYR A 38 -4.20 5.68 -12.61
N GLN A 39 -4.23 5.27 -13.87
CA GLN A 39 -3.72 3.98 -14.30
C GLN A 39 -2.19 3.98 -14.28
N ALA A 40 -1.58 2.84 -13.94
CA ALA A 40 -0.12 2.74 -13.89
C ALA A 40 0.50 3.02 -15.26
N GLY A 41 1.43 3.98 -15.34
CA GLY A 41 2.00 4.49 -16.60
C GLY A 41 1.40 5.81 -17.08
N ASP A 42 0.26 6.23 -16.53
CA ASP A 42 -0.45 7.48 -16.86
C ASP A 42 -0.36 8.53 -15.74
N GLU A 43 0.72 8.52 -14.95
CA GLU A 43 0.94 9.44 -13.83
C GLU A 43 0.82 10.92 -14.24
N GLU A 44 1.20 11.24 -15.47
CA GLU A 44 1.19 12.61 -16.00
C GLU A 44 -0.23 13.14 -16.24
N ALA A 45 -1.24 12.26 -16.41
CA ALA A 45 -2.64 12.64 -16.59
C ALA A 45 -3.18 13.48 -15.43
N ILE A 46 -2.57 13.35 -14.25
CA ILE A 46 -2.92 14.16 -13.06
C ILE A 46 -2.69 15.66 -13.30
N LEU A 47 -1.67 16.04 -14.05
CA LEU A 47 -1.39 17.44 -14.32
C LEU A 47 -2.50 18.10 -15.14
N ALA A 48 -3.10 17.35 -16.06
CA ALA A 48 -4.26 17.81 -16.82
C ALA A 48 -5.47 18.04 -15.89
N LEU A 49 -5.72 17.11 -14.95
CA LEU A 49 -6.79 17.24 -13.96
C LEU A 49 -6.60 18.48 -13.07
N LEU A 50 -5.38 18.74 -12.58
CA LEU A 50 -5.06 19.94 -11.80
C LEU A 50 -5.17 21.23 -12.63
N GLY A 51 -4.78 21.19 -13.91
CA GLY A 51 -4.96 22.28 -14.86
C GLY A 51 -6.44 22.64 -15.05
N ASP A 52 -7.29 21.64 -15.16
CA ASP A 52 -8.74 21.80 -15.27
C ASP A 52 -9.34 22.46 -14.03
N ILE A 53 -8.91 22.08 -12.82
CA ILE A 53 -9.32 22.76 -11.57
C ILE A 53 -8.96 24.25 -11.64
N LYS A 54 -7.71 24.57 -12.01
CA LYS A 54 -7.23 25.96 -12.10
C LYS A 54 -8.01 26.76 -13.14
N ALA A 55 -8.40 26.14 -14.25
CA ALA A 55 -9.20 26.79 -15.29
C ALA A 55 -10.65 27.08 -14.83
N ARG A 56 -11.23 26.19 -14.01
CA ARG A 56 -12.62 26.30 -13.52
C ARG A 56 -12.77 27.19 -12.28
N LYS A 57 -11.71 27.37 -11.50
CA LYS A 57 -11.74 28.07 -10.20
C LYS A 57 -10.69 29.18 -10.16
N HIS A 58 -11.14 30.42 -10.39
CA HIS A 58 -10.24 31.57 -10.56
C HIS A 58 -9.59 32.11 -9.26
N ASN A 59 -9.98 31.62 -8.07
CA ASN A 59 -9.56 32.16 -6.76
C ASN A 59 -9.01 31.09 -5.80
N ILE A 60 -8.32 30.06 -6.30
CA ILE A 60 -7.69 29.06 -5.43
C ILE A 60 -6.39 29.62 -4.85
N GLU A 61 -6.25 29.57 -3.54
CA GLU A 61 -4.99 29.85 -2.81
C GLU A 61 -4.26 28.56 -2.42
N SER A 62 -4.97 27.46 -2.15
CA SER A 62 -4.34 26.19 -1.78
C SER A 62 -5.09 24.96 -2.29
N ILE A 63 -4.33 23.88 -2.46
CA ILE A 63 -4.84 22.55 -2.79
C ILE A 63 -4.36 21.60 -1.69
N CYS A 64 -5.31 20.87 -1.09
CA CYS A 64 -5.04 19.86 -0.08
C CYS A 64 -5.19 18.47 -0.71
N PHE A 65 -4.19 17.61 -0.53
CA PHE A 65 -4.22 16.22 -0.98
C PHE A 65 -3.93 15.30 0.20
N ASN A 66 -4.82 14.35 0.45
CA ASN A 66 -4.59 13.28 1.39
C ASN A 66 -4.32 11.99 0.63
N GLY A 67 -3.09 11.47 0.70
CA GLY A 67 -2.71 10.29 -0.06
C GLY A 67 -1.40 9.66 0.38
N ALA A 68 -1.14 8.47 -0.16
CA ALA A 68 0.08 7.72 0.08
C ALA A 68 1.33 8.47 -0.40
N CYS A 69 2.46 8.30 0.30
CA CYS A 69 3.74 8.89 -0.10
C CYS A 69 4.30 8.31 -1.42
N SER A 70 3.80 7.14 -1.85
CA SER A 70 4.12 6.53 -3.13
C SER A 70 3.37 7.15 -4.31
N HIS A 71 2.32 7.94 -4.06
CA HIS A 71 1.50 8.54 -5.11
C HIS A 71 2.30 9.55 -5.94
N ALA A 72 2.05 9.63 -7.25
CA ALA A 72 2.77 10.55 -8.15
C ALA A 72 2.69 12.02 -7.72
N LEU A 73 1.53 12.46 -7.20
CA LEU A 73 1.37 13.81 -6.63
C LEU A 73 2.34 14.10 -5.47
N TYR A 74 2.75 13.10 -4.70
CA TYR A 74 3.56 13.35 -3.51
C TYR A 74 4.87 14.07 -3.85
N LYS A 75 5.60 13.57 -4.86
CA LYS A 75 6.85 14.19 -5.32
C LYS A 75 6.60 15.55 -5.96
N LEU A 76 5.53 15.67 -6.76
CA LEU A 76 5.14 16.91 -7.43
C LEU A 76 4.86 18.04 -6.42
N LEU A 77 4.02 17.75 -5.42
CA LEU A 77 3.62 18.70 -4.38
C LEU A 77 4.82 19.13 -3.52
N LEU A 78 5.72 18.20 -3.17
CA LEU A 78 6.96 18.56 -2.47
C LEU A 78 7.86 19.47 -3.32
N GLY A 79 7.96 19.23 -4.63
CA GLY A 79 8.65 20.13 -5.55
C GLY A 79 8.06 21.54 -5.59
N TRP A 80 6.75 21.65 -5.35
CA TRP A 80 6.01 22.92 -5.22
C TRP A 80 6.01 23.49 -3.80
N LYS A 81 6.86 22.95 -2.91
CA LYS A 81 7.00 23.38 -1.51
C LYS A 81 5.71 23.23 -0.69
N ALA A 82 4.89 22.23 -1.00
CA ALA A 82 3.72 21.90 -0.18
C ALA A 82 4.13 21.53 1.25
N GLU A 83 3.32 21.98 2.22
CA GLU A 83 3.47 21.56 3.62
C GLU A 83 3.03 20.10 3.78
N LYS A 84 3.80 19.33 4.52
CA LYS A 84 3.51 17.92 4.79
C LYS A 84 3.03 17.75 6.23
N THR A 85 1.83 17.21 6.37
CA THR A 85 1.31 16.73 7.65
C THR A 85 1.11 15.23 7.57
N GLN A 86 1.63 14.49 8.55
CA GLN A 86 1.34 13.07 8.68
C GLN A 86 0.03 12.90 9.44
N ILE A 87 -0.90 12.14 8.86
CA ILE A 87 -2.20 11.84 9.47
C ILE A 87 -2.27 10.32 9.68
N THR A 88 -2.69 9.91 10.87
CA THR A 88 -2.98 8.51 11.19
C THR A 88 -4.50 8.36 11.19
N THR A 89 -5.07 7.74 10.16
CA THR A 89 -6.53 7.70 9.96
C THR A 89 -7.15 6.36 10.35
N ASN A 90 -6.54 5.23 9.94
CA ASN A 90 -7.17 3.92 10.05
C ASN A 90 -6.38 2.96 10.94
N MET A 91 -7.12 2.23 11.78
CA MET A 91 -6.60 1.12 12.59
C MET A 91 -7.13 -0.20 12.03
N TRP A 92 -6.24 -1.19 11.96
CA TRP A 92 -6.57 -2.52 11.46
C TRP A 92 -6.40 -3.55 12.56
N LYS A 93 -7.22 -4.59 12.53
CA LYS A 93 -7.13 -5.74 13.43
C LYS A 93 -7.35 -7.02 12.64
N ILE A 94 -6.54 -8.04 12.91
CA ILE A 94 -6.72 -9.35 12.30
C ILE A 94 -7.72 -10.15 13.15
N ILE A 95 -8.91 -10.37 12.59
CA ILE A 95 -9.99 -11.11 13.28
C ILE A 95 -9.72 -12.62 13.30
N ASP A 96 -9.35 -13.19 12.15
CA ASP A 96 -9.00 -14.61 12.01
C ASP A 96 -7.65 -14.72 11.30
N LYS A 97 -6.61 -14.90 12.12
CA LYS A 97 -5.24 -14.93 11.61
C LYS A 97 -4.95 -16.17 10.76
N LYS A 98 -5.52 -17.34 11.12
CA LYS A 98 -5.33 -18.58 10.36
C LYS A 98 -5.96 -18.48 8.97
N SER A 99 -7.20 -17.99 8.90
CA SER A 99 -7.91 -17.78 7.63
C SER A 99 -7.23 -16.73 6.76
N LEU A 100 -6.78 -15.61 7.36
CA LEU A 100 -6.02 -14.58 6.65
C LEU A 100 -4.79 -15.17 5.97
N LEU A 101 -3.98 -15.94 6.68
CA LEU A 101 -2.72 -16.44 6.14
C LEU A 101 -2.92 -17.50 5.07
N LEU A 102 -3.90 -18.39 5.23
CA LEU A 102 -4.26 -19.33 4.16
C LEU A 102 -4.65 -18.61 2.87
N LYS A 103 -5.36 -17.48 2.95
CA LYS A 103 -5.68 -16.62 1.79
C LYS A 103 -4.45 -15.91 1.22
N LEU A 104 -3.43 -15.66 2.04
CA LEU A 104 -2.19 -15.03 1.62
C LEU A 104 -1.19 -15.99 0.97
N ARG A 105 -1.44 -17.31 1.00
CA ARG A 105 -0.56 -18.32 0.38
C ARG A 105 -0.26 -18.01 -1.09
N ASP A 106 -1.30 -17.72 -1.88
CA ASP A 106 -1.15 -17.40 -3.30
C ASP A 106 -0.44 -16.06 -3.51
N VAL A 107 -0.77 -15.07 -2.68
CA VAL A 107 -0.12 -13.75 -2.70
C VAL A 107 1.38 -13.89 -2.42
N PHE A 108 1.75 -14.68 -1.41
CA PHE A 108 3.13 -14.94 -1.06
C PHE A 108 3.88 -15.72 -2.13
N THR A 109 3.25 -16.73 -2.74
CA THR A 109 3.80 -17.46 -3.88
C THR A 109 4.08 -16.51 -5.07
N GLN A 110 3.17 -15.59 -5.36
CA GLN A 110 3.37 -14.57 -6.40
C GLN A 110 4.50 -13.59 -6.04
N ARG A 111 4.58 -13.14 -4.78
CA ARG A 111 5.68 -12.26 -4.32
C ARG A 111 7.03 -12.94 -4.46
N MET A 112 7.13 -14.22 -4.09
CA MET A 112 8.33 -15.04 -4.26
C MET A 112 8.78 -15.13 -5.72
N ALA A 113 7.86 -15.40 -6.65
CA ALA A 113 8.16 -15.44 -8.07
C ALA A 113 8.71 -14.10 -8.60
N ARG A 114 8.13 -12.97 -8.16
CA ARG A 114 8.57 -11.62 -8.56
C ARG A 114 9.91 -11.22 -7.96
N TYR A 115 10.22 -11.67 -6.76
CA TYR A 115 11.50 -11.39 -6.09
C TYR A 115 12.68 -12.08 -6.82
N GLY A 116 12.42 -12.95 -7.79
CA GLY A 116 13.47 -13.63 -8.57
C GLY A 116 14.04 -14.85 -7.83
N ALA A 117 13.18 -15.57 -7.10
CA ALA A 117 13.60 -16.70 -6.29
C ALA A 117 13.93 -17.94 -7.13
N HIS A 118 15.18 -18.02 -7.63
CA HIS A 118 15.94 -19.27 -7.57
C HIS A 118 16.42 -19.51 -6.14
N ILE A 119 15.52 -19.45 -5.15
CA ILE A 119 15.83 -19.93 -3.81
C ILE A 119 15.72 -21.45 -3.89
N GLY A 120 16.78 -22.08 -4.42
CA GLY A 120 16.93 -23.54 -4.52
C GLY A 120 17.05 -24.24 -3.16
N GLU A 121 16.67 -23.55 -2.08
CA GLU A 121 16.72 -24.05 -0.72
C GLU A 121 15.30 -24.06 -0.15
N ASN A 122 14.87 -25.25 0.27
CA ASN A 122 13.70 -25.38 1.12
C ASN A 122 13.97 -24.57 2.40
N HIS A 123 13.27 -23.45 2.55
CA HIS A 123 13.49 -22.52 3.66
C HIS A 123 12.21 -22.43 4.49
N THR A 124 12.38 -22.48 5.82
CA THR A 124 11.29 -22.47 6.79
C THR A 124 11.43 -21.30 7.75
N ILE A 125 10.37 -20.50 7.86
CA ILE A 125 10.26 -19.44 8.87
C ILE A 125 9.23 -19.87 9.91
N PHE A 126 9.65 -19.84 11.18
CA PHE A 126 8.74 -19.87 12.30
C PHE A 126 8.36 -18.44 12.70
N LEU A 127 7.10 -18.07 12.47
CA LEU A 127 6.55 -16.75 12.80
C LEU A 127 5.68 -16.85 14.06
N GLN A 128 6.09 -16.15 15.12
CA GLN A 128 5.35 -16.00 16.37
C GLN A 128 4.78 -14.58 16.49
N CYS A 129 3.47 -14.47 16.58
CA CYS A 129 2.74 -13.22 16.69
C CYS A 129 1.65 -13.31 17.78
N GLY A 130 1.99 -12.89 19.00
CA GLY A 130 1.12 -13.05 20.16
C GLY A 130 0.91 -14.54 20.48
N GLU A 131 -0.35 -14.98 20.51
CA GLU A 131 -0.74 -16.39 20.71
C GLU A 131 -0.71 -17.22 19.41
N MET A 132 -0.35 -16.60 18.29
CA MET A 132 -0.30 -17.28 17.00
C MET A 132 1.12 -17.69 16.64
N ASP A 133 1.28 -18.98 16.42
CA ASP A 133 2.51 -19.62 15.99
C ASP A 133 2.30 -20.26 14.63
N LEU A 134 3.14 -19.93 13.64
CA LEU A 134 2.99 -20.35 12.26
C LEU A 134 4.29 -20.81 11.66
N LEU A 135 4.16 -21.75 10.75
CA LEU A 135 5.24 -22.21 9.92
C LEU A 135 4.98 -21.80 8.47
N ILE A 136 5.87 -20.98 7.93
CA ILE A 136 5.89 -20.61 6.51
C ILE A 136 7.01 -21.40 5.85
N LYS A 137 6.68 -22.13 4.80
CA LYS A 137 7.65 -22.95 4.06
C LYS A 137 7.70 -22.51 2.61
N ASN A 138 8.90 -22.44 2.07
CA ASN A 138 9.12 -22.33 0.63
C ASN A 138 9.56 -23.68 0.08
N TYR A 139 8.86 -24.15 -0.94
CA TYR A 139 9.20 -25.34 -1.72
C TYR A 139 9.31 -24.92 -3.19
N ASP A 140 10.52 -24.68 -3.65
CA ASP A 140 10.80 -24.34 -5.06
C ASP A 140 9.97 -23.13 -5.58
N GLY A 141 9.81 -22.12 -4.72
CA GLY A 141 9.04 -20.90 -5.01
C GLY A 141 7.57 -20.98 -4.63
N ILE A 142 7.05 -22.15 -4.26
CA ILE A 142 5.68 -22.32 -3.75
C ILE A 142 5.70 -22.12 -2.23
N VAL A 143 4.88 -21.18 -1.76
CA VAL A 143 4.72 -20.94 -0.33
C VAL A 143 3.63 -21.84 0.21
N ASP A 144 3.89 -22.47 1.36
CA ASP A 144 2.90 -23.17 2.16
C ASP A 144 2.88 -22.62 3.59
N ILE A 145 1.70 -22.64 4.22
CA ILE A 145 1.50 -22.11 5.56
C ILE A 145 0.80 -23.15 6.41
N GLY A 146 1.42 -23.52 7.53
CA GLY A 146 0.92 -24.53 8.44
C GLY A 146 1.16 -24.18 9.89
N GLN A 147 0.87 -25.15 10.76
CA GLN A 147 1.22 -25.07 12.17
C GLN A 147 2.66 -25.57 12.37
N PRO A 148 3.41 -24.97 13.31
CA PRO A 148 4.70 -25.49 13.72
C PRO A 148 4.54 -26.82 14.45
N SER A 149 5.56 -27.66 14.38
CA SER A 149 5.65 -28.91 15.13
C SER A 149 7.06 -29.07 15.68
N HIS A 150 7.18 -29.81 16.78
CA HIS A 150 8.47 -30.04 17.44
C HIS A 150 9.52 -30.72 16.54
N ASP A 151 9.07 -31.44 15.50
CA ASP A 151 9.94 -32.19 14.59
C ASP A 151 10.47 -31.38 13.39
N ILE A 152 10.21 -30.06 13.34
CA ILE A 152 10.61 -29.23 12.21
C ILE A 152 11.75 -28.29 12.61
N TYR A 153 12.83 -28.36 11.84
CA TYR A 153 13.91 -27.38 11.90
C TYR A 153 13.48 -26.08 11.21
N TYR A 154 13.73 -24.96 11.89
CA TYR A 154 13.43 -23.62 11.39
C TYR A 154 14.73 -22.95 10.95
N ASN A 155 14.78 -22.48 9.70
CA ASN A 155 15.91 -21.68 9.23
C ASN A 155 15.92 -20.29 9.88
N GLU A 156 14.74 -19.74 10.15
CA GLU A 156 14.57 -18.45 10.82
C GLU A 156 13.41 -18.48 11.80
N GLN A 157 13.56 -17.80 12.93
CA GLN A 157 12.48 -17.52 13.87
C GLN A 157 12.23 -16.02 13.96
N VAL A 158 11.00 -15.61 13.71
CA VAL A 158 10.58 -14.20 13.76
C VAL A 158 9.49 -14.04 14.80
N LYS A 159 9.74 -13.13 15.75
CA LYS A 159 8.74 -12.71 16.73
C LYS A 159 8.27 -11.29 16.40
N CYS A 160 6.97 -11.07 16.38
CA CYS A 160 6.38 -9.76 16.14
C CYS A 160 5.07 -9.55 16.93
N SER A 161 4.63 -8.30 16.96
CA SER A 161 3.30 -7.90 17.38
C SER A 161 2.31 -7.97 16.21
N GLU A 162 1.01 -7.97 16.53
CA GLU A 162 -0.03 -7.92 15.50
C GLU A 162 0.06 -6.66 14.64
N ALA A 163 0.42 -5.52 15.24
CA ALA A 163 0.59 -4.25 14.53
C ALA A 163 1.73 -4.31 13.51
N GLU A 164 2.85 -4.94 13.86
CA GLU A 164 3.98 -5.16 12.93
C GLU A 164 3.58 -6.09 11.80
N LEU A 165 2.91 -7.21 12.09
CA LEU A 165 2.44 -8.13 11.06
C LEU A 165 1.49 -7.44 10.07
N ILE A 166 0.51 -6.68 10.57
CA ILE A 166 -0.40 -5.89 9.73
C ILE A 166 0.39 -4.92 8.83
N LYS A 167 1.35 -4.19 9.40
CA LYS A 167 2.18 -3.25 8.66
C LYS A 167 2.94 -3.95 7.53
N TRP A 168 3.58 -5.09 7.82
CA TRP A 168 4.30 -5.88 6.83
C TRP A 168 3.40 -6.42 5.73
N LEU A 169 2.19 -6.87 6.07
CA LEU A 169 1.22 -7.39 5.09
C LEU A 169 0.74 -6.31 4.13
N LEU A 170 0.39 -5.14 4.67
CA LEU A 170 -0.22 -4.03 3.93
C LEU A 170 0.79 -3.19 3.16
N ASN A 171 1.96 -2.93 3.74
CA ASN A 171 2.92 -1.94 3.21
C ASN A 171 4.35 -2.47 3.07
N GLY A 172 4.63 -3.67 3.57
CA GLY A 172 6.00 -4.18 3.72
C GLY A 172 6.69 -3.63 4.97
N GLY A 173 7.87 -4.18 5.28
CA GLY A 173 8.72 -3.70 6.37
C GLY A 173 9.70 -2.61 5.96
N ALA A 174 10.27 -1.92 6.96
CA ALA A 174 11.27 -0.90 6.70
C ALA A 174 12.55 -1.55 6.13
N ALA A 175 13.20 -0.90 5.15
CA ALA A 175 14.38 -1.45 4.47
C ALA A 175 15.43 -2.01 5.44
N LYS A 176 15.83 -1.23 6.46
CA LYS A 176 16.82 -1.66 7.47
C LYS A 176 16.38 -2.86 8.33
N GLU A 177 15.10 -2.99 8.59
CA GLU A 177 14.53 -4.06 9.42
C GLU A 177 14.45 -5.37 8.63
N ILE A 178 14.14 -5.26 7.33
CA ILE A 178 13.95 -6.37 6.41
C ILE A 178 15.29 -6.86 5.82
N GLU A 179 16.22 -5.97 5.49
CA GLU A 179 17.54 -6.33 4.92
C GLU A 179 18.37 -7.26 5.82
N ALA A 180 18.14 -7.19 7.13
CA ALA A 180 18.80 -8.07 8.11
C ALA A 180 18.14 -9.46 8.23
N LYS A 181 17.05 -9.72 7.51
CA LYS A 181 16.26 -10.97 7.56
C LYS A 181 16.59 -11.90 6.40
N SER A 182 16.14 -13.15 6.47
CA SER A 182 16.34 -14.12 5.38
C SER A 182 15.76 -13.63 4.06
N HIS A 183 16.31 -14.11 2.94
CA HIS A 183 15.75 -13.82 1.60
C HIS A 183 14.28 -14.23 1.48
N LEU A 184 13.85 -15.31 2.16
CA LEU A 184 12.44 -15.69 2.21
C LEU A 184 11.63 -14.59 2.91
N PHE A 185 12.05 -14.11 4.08
CA PHE A 185 11.34 -13.04 4.77
C PHE A 185 11.27 -11.76 3.95
N GLN A 186 12.37 -11.38 3.29
CA GLN A 186 12.44 -10.22 2.40
C GLN A 186 11.48 -10.36 1.21
N ALA A 187 11.37 -11.55 0.61
CA ALA A 187 10.46 -11.80 -0.50
C ALA A 187 8.98 -11.76 -0.06
N LEU A 188 8.67 -12.24 1.15
CA LEU A 188 7.30 -12.26 1.67
C LEU A 188 6.82 -10.88 2.15
N PHE A 189 7.68 -10.15 2.87
CA PHE A 189 7.33 -8.97 3.66
C PHE A 189 8.17 -7.73 3.35
N GLY A 190 9.04 -7.78 2.34
CA GLY A 190 9.81 -6.62 1.90
C GLY A 190 8.96 -5.53 1.26
N ASN A 191 9.63 -4.51 0.72
CA ASN A 191 8.97 -3.34 0.15
C ASN A 191 7.93 -3.76 -0.90
N SER A 192 6.66 -3.59 -0.55
CA SER A 192 5.57 -3.85 -1.47
C SER A 192 5.60 -2.78 -2.56
N HIS A 193 5.45 -3.20 -3.81
CA HIS A 193 5.28 -2.27 -4.93
C HIS A 193 3.94 -1.50 -4.82
N TYR A 194 3.01 -2.05 -4.06
CA TYR A 194 1.70 -1.46 -3.80
C TYR A 194 1.61 -1.10 -2.32
N GLN A 195 1.41 0.18 -2.01
CA GLN A 195 1.01 0.61 -0.67
C GLN A 195 -0.49 0.46 -0.53
N PHE A 196 -0.93 -0.17 0.55
CA PHE A 196 -2.33 -0.17 0.90
C PHE A 196 -2.72 1.22 1.42
N TRP A 197 -3.77 1.79 0.82
CA TRP A 197 -4.31 3.08 1.21
C TRP A 197 -5.84 3.03 1.11
N SER A 198 -6.52 3.36 2.21
CA SER A 198 -7.97 3.48 2.24
C SER A 198 -8.34 4.94 2.05
N MET A 199 -9.10 5.22 1.00
CA MET A 199 -9.68 6.55 0.74
C MET A 199 -11.04 6.73 1.40
N ASP A 200 -11.67 5.61 1.80
CA ASP A 200 -12.97 5.64 2.46
C ASP A 200 -12.87 5.96 3.96
N SER A 201 -13.87 6.70 4.43
CA SER A 201 -14.19 6.91 5.84
C SER A 201 -15.56 6.29 6.14
N PHE A 202 -15.62 5.44 7.16
CA PHE A 202 -16.81 4.67 7.56
C PHE A 202 -17.13 4.83 9.05
#